data_AF-A0A5S9MGN8-F1
#
_entry.id   AF-A0A5S9MGN8-F1
#
_cell.length_a   1.000
_cell.length_b   1.000
_cell.length_c   1.000
_cell.angle_alpha   90.00
_cell.angle_beta   90.00
_cell.angle_gamma   90.00
#
_symmetry.space_group_name_H-M   'P 1'
#
loop_
_entity.id
_entity.type
_entity.pdbx_description
1 polymer ?
#
loop_
_entity_poly.entity_id
_entity_poly.type
_entity_poly.pdbx_seq_one_letter_code
_entity_poly.pdbx_strand_id
1 'polypeptide(L)' 'MCRDFPIGEGRTFLNQAPFSFDLSVMDLYPALQSGGTLYCLVKDLVNKPKDMFVALGQSDVEVWTSTPSFVQMC' A
#
# COMPACT_ATOMS: atom_id res chain seq x y z
N MET A 1 4.57 13.11 4.69
CA MET A 1 4.57 12.25 3.48
C MET A 1 4.35 13.06 2.21
N CYS A 2 3.17 13.63 1.94
CA CYS A 2 2.90 14.39 0.71
C CYS A 2 3.77 15.66 0.53
N ARG A 3 4.30 16.22 1.62
CA ARG A 3 5.27 17.34 1.57
C ARG A 3 6.71 16.89 1.33
N ASP A 4 7.06 15.71 1.80
CA ASP A 4 8.46 15.25 1.89
C ASP A 4 8.87 14.39 0.68
N PHE A 5 7.88 13.79 0.01
CA PHE A 5 8.06 12.93 -1.15
C PHE A 5 7.26 13.47 -2.34
N PRO A 6 7.70 13.22 -3.59
CA PRO A 6 7.03 13.67 -4.80
C PRO A 6 5.77 12.82 -5.11
N ILE A 7 4.83 12.80 -4.18
CA ILE A 7 3.57 12.06 -4.29
C ILE A 7 2.56 12.98 -5.00
N GLY A 8 2.11 12.56 -6.18
CA GLY A 8 1.05 13.26 -6.91
C GLY A 8 -0.33 13.14 -6.24
N GLU A 9 -1.29 13.92 -6.72
CA GLU A 9 -2.70 13.77 -6.33
C GLU A 9 -3.33 12.53 -6.95
N GLY A 10 -4.38 11.99 -6.31
CA GLY A 10 -5.19 10.91 -6.88
C GLY A 10 -4.49 9.55 -7.02
N ARG A 11 -3.30 9.38 -6.44
CA ARG A 11 -2.50 8.14 -6.55
C ARG A 11 -3.14 6.97 -5.80
N THR A 12 -2.83 5.75 -6.22
CA THR A 12 -3.20 4.54 -5.49
C THR A 12 -2.10 4.09 -4.54
N PHE A 13 -2.44 3.97 -3.26
CA PHE A 13 -1.55 3.58 -2.16
C PHE A 13 -1.82 2.13 -1.77
N LEU A 14 -0.76 1.34 -1.63
CA LEU A 14 -0.86 -0.02 -1.09
C LEU A 14 -0.88 0.00 0.43
N ASN A 15 -1.99 -0.44 1.02
CA ASN A 15 -2.06 -0.82 2.43
C ASN A 15 -1.88 -2.33 2.56
N GLN A 16 -0.81 -2.74 3.24
CA GLN A 16 -0.57 -4.14 3.63
C GLN A 16 -0.44 -4.28 5.16
N ALA A 17 0.11 -3.25 5.82
CA ALA A 17 0.27 -3.24 7.25
C ALA A 17 -1.11 -3.23 7.95
N PRO A 18 -1.32 -4.06 8.98
CA PRO A 18 -2.54 -4.00 9.78
C PRO A 18 -2.76 -2.59 10.34
N PHE A 19 -4.02 -2.13 10.41
CA PHE A 19 -4.35 -0.83 11.00
C PHE A 19 -4.03 -0.70 12.50
N SER A 20 -3.72 -1.82 13.16
CA SER A 20 -3.18 -1.84 14.53
C SER A 20 -1.68 -1.56 14.61
N PHE A 21 -0.99 -1.44 13.47
CA PHE A 21 0.43 -1.14 13.38
C PHE A 21 0.62 0.28 12.82
N ASP A 22 1.51 1.05 13.43
CA ASP A 22 1.73 2.46 13.11
C ASP A 22 2.13 2.70 11.64
N LEU A 23 2.82 1.75 11.01
CA LEU A 23 3.16 1.83 9.58
C LEU A 23 1.94 2.10 8.68
N SER A 24 0.75 1.62 9.04
CA SER A 24 -0.49 1.85 8.27
C SER A 24 -0.87 3.32 8.16
N VAL A 25 -0.37 4.21 9.03
CA VAL A 25 -0.61 5.65 8.90
C VAL A 25 0.09 6.25 7.68
N MET A 26 1.12 5.57 7.16
CA MET A 26 1.93 6.03 6.03
C MET A 26 1.24 5.82 4.68
N ASP A 27 0.25 4.95 4.59
CA ASP A 27 -0.57 4.78 3.38
C ASP A 27 -1.95 5.44 3.54
N LEU A 28 -2.61 5.24 4.69
CA LEU A 28 -3.96 5.70 4.96
C LEU A 28 -4.12 7.24 4.87
N TYR A 29 -3.36 8.00 5.67
CA TYR A 29 -3.55 9.45 5.71
C TYR A 29 -3.09 10.16 4.44
N PRO A 30 -1.94 9.79 3.83
CA PRO A 30 -1.52 10.37 2.57
C PRO A 30 -2.50 10.11 1.42
N ALA A 31 -3.10 8.92 1.36
CA ALA A 31 -4.17 8.63 0.39
C ALA A 31 -5.38 9.54 0.60
N LEU A 32 -5.86 9.68 1.84
CA LEU A 32 -6.99 10.57 2.14
C LEU A 32 -6.67 12.05 1.88
N GLN A 33 -5.46 12.49 2.25
CA GLN A 33 -5.01 13.88 2.09
C GLN A 33 -4.87 14.27 0.61
N SER A 34 -4.38 13.38 -0.25
CA SER A 34 -4.12 13.65 -1.66
C SER A 34 -5.32 13.35 -2.59
N GLY A 35 -6.46 12.95 -2.01
CA GLY A 35 -7.62 12.48 -2.79
C GLY A 35 -7.35 11.18 -3.54
N GLY A 36 -6.38 10.39 -3.07
CA GLY A 36 -5.98 9.11 -3.65
C GLY A 36 -6.88 7.93 -3.26
N THR A 37 -6.51 6.77 -3.77
CA THR A 37 -7.17 5.48 -3.48
C THR A 37 -6.32 4.67 -2.51
N LEU A 38 -6.94 4.05 -1.51
CA LEU A 38 -6.26 3.07 -0.66
C LEU A 38 -6.61 1.65 -1.12
N TYR A 39 -5.63 0.95 -1.70
CA TYR A 39 -5.75 -0.45 -2.07
C TYR A 39 -5.35 -1.34 -0.88
N CYS A 40 -6.34 -1.97 -0.24
CA CYS A 40 -6.11 -2.79 0.95
C CYS A 40 -5.82 -4.26 0.58
N LEU A 41 -4.57 -4.68 0.75
CA LEU A 41 -4.14 -6.06 0.59
C LEU A 41 -4.40 -6.84 1.88
N VAL A 42 -5.48 -7.62 1.89
CA VAL A 42 -5.88 -8.40 3.07
C VAL A 42 -4.92 -9.55 3.37
N LYS A 43 -4.77 -9.88 4.66
CA LYS A 43 -3.86 -10.93 5.16
C LYS A 43 -4.02 -12.27 4.45
N ASP A 44 -5.25 -12.66 4.12
CA ASP A 44 -5.53 -13.93 3.43
C ASP A 44 -4.90 -14.00 2.04
N LEU A 45 -4.77 -12.85 1.36
CA LEU A 45 -4.15 -12.77 0.05
C LEU A 45 -2.62 -12.80 0.16
N VAL A 46 -2.06 -12.14 1.19
CA VAL A 46 -0.62 -12.22 1.50
C VAL A 46 -0.16 -13.66 1.74
N ASN A 47 -1.01 -14.50 2.33
CA ASN A 47 -0.74 -15.93 2.52
C ASN A 47 -0.86 -16.79 1.24
N LYS A 48 -1.25 -16.18 0.11
CA LYS A 48 -1.41 -16.84 -1.20
C LYS A 48 -0.59 -16.08 -2.25
N PRO A 49 0.74 -16.26 -2.33
CA PRO A 49 1.62 -15.42 -3.15
C PRO A 49 1.18 -15.31 -4.61
N LYS A 50 0.72 -16.42 -5.22
CA LYS A 50 0.22 -16.41 -6.60
C LYS A 50 -0.96 -15.44 -6.78
N ASP A 51 -1.95 -15.51 -5.90
CA ASP A 51 -3.15 -14.67 -5.97
C ASP A 51 -2.81 -13.22 -5.57
N MET A 52 -1.88 -13.04 -4.63
CA MET A 52 -1.33 -11.73 -4.25
C MET A 52 -0.69 -11.02 -5.44
N PHE A 53 0.19 -11.69 -6.19
CA PHE A 53 0.84 -11.08 -7.37
C PHE A 53 -0.16 -10.74 -8.48
N VAL A 54 -1.20 -11.57 -8.67
CA VAL A 54 -2.30 -11.26 -9.61
C VAL A 54 -3.05 -10.00 -9.16
N ALA A 55 -3.39 -9.92 -7.88
CA ALA A 55 -4.12 -8.79 -7.32
C ALA A 55 -3.30 -7.49 -7.36
N LEU A 56 -2.02 -7.55 -7.02
CA LEU A 56 -1.08 -6.43 -7.14
C LEU A 56 -0.96 -5.97 -8.60
N GLY A 57 -0.86 -6.90 -9.55
CA GLY A 57 -0.82 -6.58 -10.98
C GLY A 57 -2.08 -5.91 -11.52
N GLN A 58 -3.22 -6.00 -10.80
CA GLN A 58 -4.50 -5.38 -11.15
C GLN A 58 -4.84 -4.16 -10.29
N SER A 59 -3.97 -3.80 -9.35
CA SER A 59 -4.28 -2.82 -8.30
C SER A 59 -4.04 -1.36 -8.69
N ASP A 60 -3.32 -1.13 -9.79
CA ASP A 60 -2.80 0.18 -10.18
C ASP A 60 -2.05 0.91 -9.04
N VAL A 61 -1.40 0.18 -8.13
CA VAL A 61 -0.61 0.73 -7.02
C VAL A 61 0.58 1.54 -7.55
N GLU A 62 0.71 2.77 -7.05
CA GLU A 62 1.76 3.71 -7.43
C GLU A 62 2.63 4.14 -6.24
N VAL A 63 2.08 4.06 -5.02
CA VAL A 63 2.77 4.44 -3.79
C VAL A 63 2.74 3.28 -2.81
N TRP A 64 3.91 2.89 -2.31
CA TRP A 64 4.04 1.76 -1.39
C TRP A 64 5.09 2.06 -0.33
N THR A 65 4.71 1.86 0.93
CA THR A 65 5.63 1.82 2.07
C THR A 65 5.62 0.40 2.63
N SER A 66 6.80 -0.20 2.81
CA SER A 66 6.94 -1.61 3.19
C SER A 66 7.90 -1.82 4.34
N THR A 67 7.71 -2.91 5.07
CA THR A 67 8.77 -3.50 5.88
C THR A 67 9.80 -4.19 4.97
N PRO A 68 11.07 -4.35 5.41
CA PRO A 68 12.09 -5.06 4.64
C PRO A 68 11.72 -6.51 4.32
N SER A 69 11.03 -7.21 5.21
CA SER A 69 10.64 -8.61 4.99
C SER A 69 9.58 -8.77 3.90
N PHE A 70 8.61 -7.85 3.81
CA PHE A 70 7.56 -7.93 2.81
C PHE A 70 8.07 -7.53 1.41
N VAL A 71 8.95 -6.53 1.31
CA VAL A 71 9.55 -6.17 0.01
C VAL A 71 10.48 -7.27 -0.51
N GLN A 72 11.15 -8.02 0.36
CA GLN A 72 11.98 -9.18 -0.04
C GLN A 72 11.18 -10.35 -0.60
N MET A 73 9.88 -10.42 -0.31
CA MET A 73 8.99 -11.45 -0.84
C MET A 73 8.48 -11.12 -2.26
N CYS A 74 8.57 -9.85 -2.67
CA CYS A 74 8.07 -9.33 -3.94
C CYS A 74 9.18 -9.30 -5.01
#